data_AF-A0A7V9AUV1-F1
#
_entry.id   AF-A0A7V9AUV1-F1
#
_cell.length_a   1.000
_cell.length_b   1.000
_cell.length_c   1.000
_cell.angle_alpha   90.00
_cell.angle_beta   90.00
_cell.angle_gamma   90.00
#
_symmetry.space_group_name_H-M   'P 1'
#
loop_
_entity.id
_entity.type
_entity.pdbx_description
1 polymer ?
#
loop_
_entity_poly.entity_id
_entity_poly.type
_entity_poly.pdbx_seq_one_letter_code
_entity_poly.pdbx_strand_id
1 'polypeptide(L)'
;KETVLVRESPGFITTRVNASLGNEAFYMLMEGVATARDIDKALKLGLNHPMGPFELVDLVGLDTRLSILEYLHRSLGEKYRPCPLLTQYVKAGRLGRKVGKGVYEY
;
A
#
# COMPACT_ATOMS: atom_id res chain seq x y z
N LYS A 1 18.87 -18.06 4.50
CA LYS A 1 17.70 -17.26 4.96
C LYS A 1 17.98 -16.87 6.40
N GLU A 2 17.94 -15.59 6.72
CA GLU A 2 18.08 -15.12 8.10
C GLU A 2 16.71 -15.19 8.78
N THR A 3 16.66 -15.54 10.07
CA THR A 3 15.41 -15.76 10.81
C THR A 3 15.16 -14.63 11.79
N VAL A 4 13.92 -14.17 11.88
CA VAL A 4 13.49 -13.13 12.82
C VAL A 4 12.42 -13.70 13.75
N LEU A 5 12.60 -13.51 15.06
CA LEU A 5 11.62 -13.92 16.06
C LEU A 5 10.47 -12.91 16.09
N VAL A 6 9.23 -13.38 15.94
CA VAL A 6 8.04 -12.53 15.93
C VAL A 6 7.03 -13.06 16.93
N ARG A 7 6.57 -12.20 17.85
CA ARG A 7 5.39 -12.50 18.67
C ARG A 7 4.14 -12.46 17.78
N GLU A 8 3.27 -13.45 17.93
CA GLU A 8 2.02 -13.52 17.19
C GLU A 8 1.21 -12.22 17.35
N SER A 9 1.02 -11.53 16.23
CA SER A 9 0.36 -10.23 16.16
C SER A 9 -0.21 -10.02 14.74
N PRO A 10 -1.39 -9.38 14.60
CA PRO A 10 -1.99 -9.11 13.29
C PRO A 10 -1.03 -8.37 12.34
N GLY A 11 -0.67 -9.00 11.22
CA GLY A 11 0.23 -8.44 10.22
C GLY A 11 1.72 -8.47 10.57
N PHE A 12 2.14 -9.22 11.60
CA PHE A 12 3.54 -9.42 11.96
C PHE A 12 4.34 -8.10 11.96
N ILE A 13 5.55 -8.11 11.38
CA ILE A 13 6.42 -6.92 11.27
C ILE A 13 6.23 -6.23 9.92
N THR A 14 6.55 -6.94 8.83
CA THR A 14 6.66 -6.34 7.49
C THR A 14 5.32 -5.91 6.92
N THR A 15 4.25 -6.69 7.14
CA THR A 15 2.92 -6.35 6.63
C THR A 15 2.38 -5.10 7.29
N ARG A 16 2.54 -4.92 8.61
CA ARG A 16 2.10 -3.71 9.31
C ARG A 16 2.80 -2.45 8.79
N VAL A 17 4.13 -2.49 8.67
CA VAL A 17 4.92 -1.34 8.20
C VAL A 17 4.56 -1.00 6.75
N ASN A 18 4.52 -2.01 5.88
CA ASN A 18 4.17 -1.79 4.48
C ASN A 18 2.74 -1.27 4.33
N ALA A 19 1.78 -1.84 5.07
CA ALA A 19 0.37 -1.44 5.05
C ALA A 19 0.21 0.03 5.42
N SER A 20 0.83 0.50 6.51
CA SER A 20 0.82 1.91 6.89
C SER A 20 1.46 2.81 5.84
N LEU A 21 2.66 2.47 5.36
CA LEU A 21 3.42 3.31 4.42
C LEU A 21 2.63 3.60 3.13
N GLY A 22 2.13 2.55 2.49
CA GLY A 22 1.37 2.75 1.25
C GLY A 22 -0.05 3.28 1.49
N ASN A 23 -0.66 3.07 2.67
CA ASN A 23 -1.95 3.72 2.97
C ASN A 23 -1.75 5.24 3.07
N GLU A 24 -0.67 5.67 3.71
CA GLU A 24 -0.24 7.07 3.74
C GLU A 24 0.05 7.62 2.35
N ALA A 25 0.71 6.84 1.48
CA ALA A 25 0.92 7.23 0.09
C ALA A 25 -0.41 7.48 -0.64
N PHE A 26 -1.42 6.62 -0.45
CA PHE A 26 -2.76 6.84 -1.02
C PHE A 26 -3.44 8.10 -0.48
N TYR A 27 -3.26 8.44 0.80
CA TYR A 27 -3.76 9.71 1.35
C TYR A 27 -3.07 10.90 0.69
N MET A 28 -1.74 10.90 0.59
CA MET A 28 -0.99 11.95 -0.12
C MET A 28 -1.44 12.13 -1.58
N LEU A 29 -1.76 11.03 -2.26
CA LEU A 29 -2.30 11.07 -3.62
C LEU A 29 -3.73 11.63 -3.67
N MET A 30 -4.59 11.23 -2.72
CA MET A 30 -5.98 11.70 -2.62
C MET A 30 -6.06 13.20 -2.29
N GLU A 31 -5.19 13.68 -1.40
CA GLU A 31 -5.09 15.09 -1.01
C GLU A 31 -4.39 15.96 -2.07
N GLY A 32 -3.82 15.34 -3.10
CA GLY A 32 -3.14 16.04 -4.18
C GLY A 32 -1.80 16.65 -3.78
N VAL A 33 -1.14 16.11 -2.74
CA VAL A 33 0.18 16.58 -2.26
C VAL A 33 1.23 16.48 -3.38
N ALA A 34 1.19 15.39 -4.15
CA ALA A 34 2.06 15.16 -5.28
C ALA A 34 1.46 14.10 -6.22
N THR A 35 2.02 13.97 -7.42
CA THR A 35 1.64 12.90 -8.34
C THR A 35 2.10 11.54 -7.84
N ALA A 36 1.44 10.45 -8.26
CA ALA A 36 1.85 9.10 -7.88
C ALA A 36 3.34 8.83 -8.22
N ARG A 37 3.78 9.33 -9.38
CA ARG A 37 5.17 9.19 -9.84
C ARG A 37 6.16 9.95 -8.96
N ASP A 38 5.82 11.15 -8.51
CA ASP A 38 6.69 11.95 -7.64
C ASP A 38 6.77 11.36 -6.24
N ILE A 39 5.66 10.85 -5.70
CA ILE A 39 5.64 10.15 -4.41
C ILE A 39 6.53 8.90 -4.46
N ASP A 40 6.40 8.08 -5.51
CA ASP A 40 7.26 6.92 -5.72
C ASP A 40 8.73 7.32 -5.85
N LYS A 41 9.02 8.36 -6.62
CA LYS A 41 10.38 8.88 -6.80
C LYS A 41 10.97 9.40 -5.49
N ALA A 42 10.19 10.14 -4.69
CA ALA A 42 10.61 10.66 -3.41
C ALA A 42 10.94 9.54 -2.41
N LEU A 43 10.13 8.47 -2.37
CA LEU A 43 10.37 7.33 -1.49
C LEU A 43 11.55 6.46 -1.96
N LYS A 44 11.72 6.31 -3.28
CA LYS A 44 12.91 5.65 -3.84
C LYS A 44 14.20 6.40 -3.55
N LEU A 45 14.23 7.71 -3.81
CA LEU A 45 15.46 8.51 -3.69
C LEU A 45 15.73 8.97 -2.25
N GLY A 46 14.69 9.37 -1.52
CA GLY A 46 14.82 9.94 -0.18
C GLY A 46 14.97 8.88 0.91
N LEU A 47 14.24 7.77 0.82
CA LEU A 47 14.29 6.68 1.80
C LEU A 47 15.05 5.45 1.28
N ASN A 48 15.64 5.55 0.08
CA ASN A 48 16.38 4.47 -0.57
C ASN A 48 15.58 3.16 -0.73
N HIS A 49 14.27 3.27 -0.96
CA HIS A 49 13.44 2.09 -1.23
C HIS A 49 13.75 1.54 -2.64
N PRO A 50 13.85 0.21 -2.79
CA PRO A 50 14.12 -0.41 -4.10
C PRO A 50 12.98 -0.22 -5.10
N MET A 51 11.74 -0.02 -4.61
CA MET A 51 10.55 0.18 -5.41
C MET A 51 9.62 1.16 -4.67
N GLY A 52 8.91 2.00 -5.42
CA GLY A 52 7.97 2.95 -4.84
C GLY A 52 6.76 2.24 -4.23
N PRO A 53 6.06 2.85 -3.25
CA PRO A 53 4.88 2.25 -2.65
C PRO A 53 3.79 1.90 -3.68
N PHE A 54 3.58 2.71 -4.73
CA PHE A 54 2.51 2.46 -5.68
C PHE A 54 2.87 1.34 -6.65
N GLU A 55 4.10 1.32 -7.17
CA GLU A 55 4.59 0.18 -7.95
C GLU A 55 4.55 -1.13 -7.15
N LEU A 56 4.89 -1.08 -5.86
CA LEU A 56 4.85 -2.26 -4.99
C LEU A 56 3.41 -2.72 -4.75
N VAL A 57 2.48 -1.79 -4.55
CA VAL A 57 1.05 -2.11 -4.44
C VAL A 57 0.50 -2.66 -5.75
N ASP A 58 0.92 -2.13 -6.89
CA ASP A 58 0.52 -2.65 -8.21
C ASP A 58 1.09 -4.04 -8.49
N LEU A 59 2.27 -4.36 -7.96
CA LEU A 59 2.86 -5.69 -8.04
C LEU A 59 2.13 -6.72 -7.17
N VAL A 60 1.76 -6.35 -5.94
CA VAL A 60 1.05 -7.22 -4.98
C VAL A 60 -0.45 -7.35 -5.31
N GLY A 61 -1.04 -6.28 -5.82
CA GLY A 61 -2.46 -6.13 -6.09
C GLY A 61 -3.16 -5.22 -5.08
N LEU A 62 -3.98 -4.30 -5.59
CA LEU A 62 -4.72 -3.33 -4.76
C LEU A 62 -5.79 -4.00 -3.89
N ASP A 63 -6.39 -5.09 -4.37
CA ASP A 63 -7.37 -5.90 -3.64
C ASP A 63 -6.76 -6.63 -2.45
N THR A 64 -5.58 -7.24 -2.65
CA THR A 64 -4.82 -7.86 -1.55
C THR A 64 -4.47 -6.81 -0.51
N ARG A 65 -4.02 -5.64 -0.97
CA ARG A 65 -3.67 -4.52 -0.10
C ARG A 65 -4.86 -4.00 0.71
N LEU A 66 -6.01 -3.84 0.07
CA LEU A 66 -7.25 -3.43 0.73
C LEU A 66 -7.68 -4.45 1.79
N SER A 67 -7.68 -5.74 1.43
CA SER A 67 -8.05 -6.83 2.35
C SER A 67 -7.17 -6.87 3.60
N ILE A 68 -5.85 -6.65 3.44
CA ILE A 68 -4.90 -6.55 4.56
C ILE A 68 -5.24 -5.35 5.44
N LEU A 69 -5.51 -4.18 4.86
CA LEU A 69 -5.86 -2.98 5.62
C LEU A 69 -7.18 -3.15 6.37
N GLU A 70 -8.19 -3.77 5.76
CA GLU A 70 -9.46 -4.07 6.43
C GLU A 70 -9.30 -5.04 7.60
N TYR A 71 -8.46 -6.08 7.44
CA TYR A 71 -8.13 -7.00 8.51
C TYR A 71 -7.39 -6.29 9.66
N LEU A 72 -6.40 -5.47 9.34
CA LEU A 72 -5.64 -4.70 10.32
C LEU A 72 -6.53 -3.64 11.00
N HIS A 73 -7.44 -3.00 10.28
CA HIS A 73 -8.40 -2.05 10.82
C HIS A 73 -9.33 -2.71 11.83
N ARG A 74 -9.85 -3.90 11.51
CA ARG A 74 -10.69 -4.68 12.43
C ARG A 74 -9.93 -5.12 13.68
N SER A 75 -8.65 -5.44 13.54
CA SER A 75 -7.85 -6.04 14.62
C SER A 75 -7.12 -5.01 15.50
N LEU A 76 -6.70 -3.88 14.93
CA LEU A 76 -5.83 -2.88 15.55
C LEU A 76 -6.47 -1.47 15.60
N GLY A 77 -7.68 -1.31 15.05
CA GLY A 77 -8.46 -0.08 15.11
C GLY A 77 -8.16 0.93 13.99
N GLU A 78 -8.65 2.16 14.18
CA GLU A 78 -8.73 3.21 13.15
C GLU A 78 -7.41 3.59 12.48
N LYS A 79 -6.27 3.35 13.12
CA LYS A 79 -4.94 3.60 12.54
C LYS A 79 -4.72 2.92 11.19
N TYR A 80 -5.40 1.80 10.94
CA TYR A 80 -5.26 1.02 9.70
C TYR A 80 -6.45 1.21 8.75
N ARG A 81 -7.28 2.21 8.99
CA ARG A 81 -8.44 2.50 8.13
C ARG A 81 -7.98 2.70 6.67
N PRO A 82 -8.51 1.91 5.73
CA PRO A 82 -8.10 2.01 4.33
C PRO A 82 -8.48 3.37 3.75
N CYS A 83 -7.57 3.95 2.97
CA CYS A 83 -7.83 5.18 2.24
C CYS A 83 -9.06 5.00 1.31
N PRO A 84 -9.99 5.98 1.28
CA PRO A 84 -11.15 5.92 0.39
C PRO A 84 -10.78 5.75 -1.08
N LEU A 85 -9.68 6.39 -1.52
CA LEU A 85 -9.18 6.30 -2.89
C LEU A 85 -8.79 4.87 -3.27
N LEU A 86 -8.10 4.15 -2.38
CA LEU A 86 -7.75 2.75 -2.58
C LEU A 86 -9.01 1.89 -2.78
N THR A 87 -10.03 2.12 -1.95
CA THR A 87 -11.31 1.41 -2.04
C THR A 87 -12.01 1.68 -3.37
N GLN A 88 -11.99 2.93 -3.85
CA GLN A 88 -12.54 3.31 -5.15
C GLN A 88 -11.80 2.63 -6.31
N TYR A 89 -10.47 2.55 -6.25
CA TYR A 89 -9.67 1.90 -7.29
C TYR A 89 -9.98 0.40 -7.40
N VAL A 90 -10.07 -0.29 -6.25
CA VAL A 90 -10.46 -1.71 -6.24
C VAL A 90 -11.87 -1.91 -6.80
N LYS A 91 -12.83 -1.07 -6.40
CA LYS A 91 -14.21 -1.11 -6.94
C LYS A 91 -14.27 -0.83 -8.44
N ALA A 92 -13.39 0.01 -8.96
CA ALA A 92 -13.25 0.30 -10.38
C ALA A 92 -12.51 -0.80 -11.17
N GLY A 93 -12.12 -1.91 -10.52
CA GLY A 93 -11.39 -3.01 -11.16
C GLY A 93 -9.92 -2.70 -11.43
N ARG A 94 -9.35 -1.65 -10.82
CA ARG A 94 -7.93 -1.33 -10.92
C ARG A 94 -7.16 -2.20 -9.92
N LEU A 95 -6.78 -3.39 -10.34
CA LEU A 95 -6.18 -4.40 -9.46
C LEU A 95 -4.65 -4.46 -9.52
N GLY A 96 -4.00 -3.60 -10.30
CA GLY A 96 -2.54 -3.59 -10.46
C GLY A 96 -2.07 -4.26 -11.74
N ARG A 97 -0.83 -4.72 -11.75
CA ARG A 97 -0.19 -5.35 -12.92
C ARG A 97 -0.97 -6.53 -13.47
N LYS A 98 -1.67 -7.28 -12.61
CA LYS A 98 -2.45 -8.46 -13.01
C LYS A 98 -3.59 -8.17 -13.98
N VAL A 99 -4.07 -6.92 -14.05
CA VAL A 99 -5.11 -6.49 -15.00
C VAL A 99 -4.61 -5.39 -15.95
N GLY A 100 -3.29 -5.15 -16.00
CA GLY A 100 -2.71 -4.06 -16.80
C GLY A 100 -3.03 -2.64 -16.29
N LYS A 101 -3.77 -2.51 -15.18
CA LYS A 101 -4.22 -1.22 -14.68
C LYS A 101 -4.40 -1.24 -13.17
N GLY A 102 -3.64 -0.39 -12.49
CA GLY A 102 -3.71 -0.18 -11.06
C GLY A 102 -3.58 1.29 -10.74
N VAL A 103 -2.60 1.70 -9.94
CA VAL A 103 -2.28 3.13 -9.79
C VAL A 103 -1.68 3.66 -11.09
N TYR A 104 -0.78 2.87 -11.69
CA TYR A 104 -0.26 3.10 -13.03
C TYR A 104 -1.04 2.31 -14.09
N GLU A 105 -0.91 2.74 -15.35
CA GLU A 105 -1.30 1.96 -16.52
C GLU A 105 -0.08 1.19 -17.04
N TYR A 106 -0.26 -0.10 -17.32
CA TYR A 106 0.76 -1.06 -17.73
C TYR A 106 0.45 -1.65 -19.10
#